data_AF-A0A954HQC6-F1
#
_entry.id   AF-A0A954HQC6-F1
#
_cell.length_a   1.000
_cell.length_b   1.000
_cell.length_c   1.000
_cell.angle_alpha   90.00
_cell.angle_beta   90.00
_cell.angle_gamma   90.00
#
_symmetry.space_group_name_H-M   'P 1'
#
loop_
_entity.id
_entity.type
_entity.pdbx_description
1 polymer ?
#
loop_
_entity_poly.entity_id
_entity_poly.type
_entity_poly.pdbx_seq_one_letter_code
_entity_poly.pdbx_strand_id
1 'polypeptide(L)'
;DEWYYHMRFVEDMAGVTPILSELPPASTLINADGSLSRKDGPHQNNAAVRAAVLERKESQHVAWARSRADAGRGFGFTGGHFHWNWGNRQFRTLVLNAIAWSAHVDVPADGVTSRDLSVEDLMANQDEDVPENFNPARIQAMLEEWQAQGVRQTP
;
A
#
# COMPACT_ATOMS: atom_id res chain seq x y z
N ASP A 1 6.19 0.96 6.71
CA ASP A 1 5.12 0.19 6.10
C ASP A 1 5.70 -1.04 5.41
N GLU A 2 4.99 -2.17 5.36
CA GLU A 2 5.44 -3.38 4.67
C GLU A 2 4.66 -3.51 3.36
N TRP A 3 5.39 -3.42 2.24
CA TRP A 3 4.86 -3.51 0.90
C TRP A 3 5.55 -4.65 0.17
N TYR A 4 4.75 -5.56 -0.39
CA TYR A 4 5.26 -6.60 -1.29
C TYR A 4 5.28 -6.09 -2.72
N TYR A 5 6.40 -6.32 -3.39
CA TYR A 5 6.60 -5.99 -4.80
C TYR A 5 7.11 -7.22 -5.55
N HIS A 6 7.36 -7.08 -6.86
CA HIS A 6 7.67 -8.21 -7.75
C HIS A 6 6.49 -9.19 -7.90
N MET A 7 5.29 -8.62 -7.98
CA MET A 7 4.05 -9.33 -8.30
C MET A 7 4.08 -9.86 -9.74
N ARG A 8 3.54 -11.06 -9.93
CA ARG A 8 3.33 -11.62 -11.27
C ARG A 8 1.93 -11.28 -11.75
N PHE A 9 1.84 -10.76 -12.96
CA PHE A 9 0.59 -10.42 -13.62
C PHE A 9 0.35 -11.33 -14.82
N VAL A 10 -0.87 -11.26 -15.34
CA VAL A 10 -1.20 -11.83 -16.64
C VAL A 10 -0.32 -11.22 -17.74
N GLU A 11 -0.09 -11.99 -18.80
CA GLU A 11 0.71 -11.56 -19.96
C GLU A 11 0.26 -10.19 -20.48
N ASP A 12 1.24 -9.34 -20.82
CA ASP A 12 1.07 -7.96 -21.28
C ASP A 12 0.19 -7.08 -20.37
N MET A 13 0.04 -7.44 -19.09
CA MET A 13 -0.86 -6.77 -18.15
C MET A 13 -2.31 -6.71 -18.68
N ALA A 14 -2.74 -7.70 -19.45
CA ALA A 14 -4.04 -7.70 -20.11
C ALA A 14 -5.20 -7.45 -19.12
N GLY A 15 -5.88 -6.31 -19.30
CA GLY A 15 -6.98 -5.87 -18.44
C GLY A 15 -6.55 -5.41 -17.04
N VAL A 16 -5.25 -5.27 -16.76
CA VAL A 16 -4.68 -4.75 -15.51
C VAL A 16 -4.19 -3.33 -15.72
N THR A 17 -4.56 -2.43 -14.82
CA THR A 17 -4.09 -1.05 -14.77
C THR A 17 -3.33 -0.83 -13.48
N PRO A 18 -2.00 -0.57 -13.53
CA PRO A 18 -1.26 -0.14 -12.35
C PRO A 18 -1.82 1.16 -11.78
N ILE A 19 -2.03 1.19 -10.47
CA ILE A 19 -2.54 2.37 -9.74
C ILE A 19 -1.42 3.01 -8.92
N LEU A 20 -0.64 2.20 -8.20
CA LEU A 20 0.55 2.63 -7.49
C LEU A 20 1.74 1.80 -7.94
N SER A 21 2.75 2.50 -8.46
CA SER A 21 3.98 1.91 -8.94
C SER A 21 5.16 2.74 -8.48
N GLU A 22 6.26 2.08 -8.16
CA GLU A 22 7.51 2.73 -7.77
C GLU A 22 8.68 1.86 -8.20
N LEU A 23 9.87 2.43 -8.35
CA LEU A 23 11.10 1.67 -8.39
C LEU A 23 11.64 1.57 -6.95
N PRO A 24 11.54 0.41 -6.27
CA PRO A 24 11.99 0.30 -4.89
C PRO A 24 13.47 0.64 -4.77
N PRO A 25 13.89 1.35 -3.70
CA PRO A 25 15.28 1.71 -3.55
C PRO A 25 16.13 0.45 -3.38
N ALA A 26 17.37 0.50 -3.90
CA ALA A 26 18.30 -0.63 -3.85
C ALA A 26 18.55 -1.14 -2.43
N SER A 27 18.43 -0.26 -1.43
CA SER A 27 18.53 -0.58 0.00
C SER A 27 17.55 -1.65 0.48
N THR A 28 16.44 -1.85 -0.25
CA THR A 28 15.49 -2.94 0.05
C THR A 28 16.07 -4.32 -0.29
N LEU A 29 17.08 -4.40 -1.17
CA LEU A 29 17.65 -5.66 -1.69
C LEU A 29 19.13 -5.85 -1.32
N ILE A 30 19.90 -4.76 -1.24
CA ILE A 30 21.34 -4.78 -0.93
C ILE A 30 21.70 -3.68 0.07
N ASN A 31 22.68 -3.95 0.91
CA ASN A 31 23.29 -2.97 1.81
C ASN A 31 24.26 -2.08 1.03
N ALA A 32 24.73 -1.00 1.67
CA ALA A 32 25.68 -0.06 1.08
C ALA A 32 27.04 -0.71 0.70
N ASP A 33 27.43 -1.79 1.37
CA ASP A 33 28.64 -2.57 1.09
C ASP A 33 28.46 -3.62 -0.03
N GLY A 34 27.27 -3.69 -0.64
CA GLY A 34 26.93 -4.64 -1.70
C GLY A 34 26.50 -6.02 -1.21
N SER A 35 26.52 -6.29 0.10
CA SER A 35 25.95 -7.51 0.66
C SER A 35 24.41 -7.50 0.57
N LEU A 36 23.76 -8.67 0.64
CA LEU A 36 22.29 -8.73 0.60
C LEU A 36 21.68 -8.15 1.88
N SER A 37 20.67 -7.28 1.75
CA SER A 37 19.93 -6.71 2.88
C SER A 37 19.17 -7.79 3.68
N ARG A 38 18.76 -8.85 2.96
CA ARG A 38 18.09 -10.05 3.45
C ARG A 38 18.58 -11.24 2.61
N LYS A 39 18.69 -12.42 3.23
CA LYS A 39 19.00 -13.68 2.53
C LYS A 39 17.98 -13.98 1.43
N ASP A 40 18.29 -14.92 0.55
CA ASP A 40 17.31 -15.40 -0.43
C ASP A 40 16.18 -16.18 0.27
N GLY A 41 14.93 -15.98 -0.15
CA GLY A 41 13.78 -16.66 0.44
C GLY A 41 12.44 -16.39 -0.27
N PRO A 42 11.38 -17.14 0.10
CA PRO A 42 10.09 -17.10 -0.59
C PRO A 42 9.30 -15.79 -0.41
N HIS A 43 9.57 -15.03 0.65
CA HIS A 43 8.85 -13.80 1.00
C HIS A 43 9.78 -12.57 1.07
N GLN A 44 10.97 -12.67 0.48
CA GLN A 44 12.01 -11.66 0.58
C GLN A 44 12.86 -11.66 -0.71
N ASN A 45 14.13 -11.29 -0.56
CA ASN A 45 15.10 -11.23 -1.64
C ASN A 45 15.18 -12.52 -2.46
N ASN A 46 15.46 -12.38 -3.75
CA ASN A 46 15.82 -13.48 -4.66
C ASN A 46 16.51 -12.92 -5.92
N ALA A 47 17.15 -13.79 -6.71
CA ALA A 47 17.88 -13.36 -7.90
C ALA A 47 16.99 -12.65 -8.94
N ALA A 48 15.74 -13.10 -9.12
CA ALA A 48 14.85 -12.54 -10.13
C ALA A 48 14.43 -11.09 -9.79
N VAL A 49 14.09 -10.83 -8.53
CA VAL A 49 13.74 -9.47 -8.08
C VAL A 49 14.93 -8.52 -8.12
N ARG A 50 16.14 -9.01 -7.81
CA ARG A 50 17.37 -8.21 -7.96
C ARG A 50 17.61 -7.82 -9.42
N ALA A 51 17.51 -8.76 -10.34
CA ALA A 51 17.66 -8.47 -11.76
C ALA A 51 16.57 -7.50 -12.25
N ALA A 52 15.33 -7.64 -11.79
CA ALA A 52 14.23 -6.73 -12.11
C ALA A 52 14.50 -5.28 -11.66
N VAL A 53 14.83 -5.09 -10.39
CA VAL A 53 14.92 -3.76 -9.76
C VAL A 53 16.29 -3.12 -9.95
N LEU A 54 17.38 -3.88 -9.77
CA LEU A 54 18.73 -3.32 -9.76
C LEU A 54 19.31 -3.17 -11.17
N GLU A 55 19.02 -4.11 -12.07
CA GLU A 55 19.60 -4.13 -13.42
C GLU A 55 18.63 -3.57 -14.46
N ARG A 56 17.43 -4.16 -14.58
CA ARG A 56 16.43 -3.78 -15.59
C ARG A 56 15.65 -2.52 -15.23
N LYS A 57 15.74 -2.06 -13.98
CA LYS A 57 15.01 -0.89 -13.44
C LYS A 57 13.51 -0.95 -13.68
N GLU A 58 12.94 -2.16 -13.57
CA GLU A 58 11.51 -2.39 -13.77
C GLU A 58 10.72 -1.73 -12.65
N SER A 59 9.76 -0.87 -13.02
CA SER A 59 8.79 -0.33 -12.08
C SER A 59 8.00 -1.47 -11.45
N GLN A 60 7.80 -1.40 -10.15
CA GLN A 60 7.11 -2.42 -9.38
C GLN A 60 5.72 -1.93 -8.98
N HIS A 61 4.71 -2.73 -9.29
CA HIS A 61 3.31 -2.38 -9.02
C HIS A 61 2.87 -2.95 -7.67
N VAL A 62 2.36 -2.07 -6.79
CA VAL A 62 1.95 -2.42 -5.42
C VAL A 62 0.47 -2.13 -5.15
N ALA A 63 -0.20 -1.47 -6.10
CA ALA A 63 -1.66 -1.43 -6.21
C ALA A 63 -2.07 -1.44 -7.68
N TRP A 64 -3.13 -2.17 -8.02
CA TRP A 64 -3.61 -2.33 -9.40
C TRP A 64 -5.12 -2.55 -9.45
N ALA A 65 -5.73 -2.08 -10.52
CA ALA A 65 -7.11 -2.41 -10.90
C ALA A 65 -7.10 -3.46 -12.00
N ARG A 66 -8.11 -4.33 -12.04
CA ARG A 66 -8.33 -5.30 -13.11
C ARG A 66 -9.77 -5.22 -13.58
N SER A 67 -9.94 -5.06 -14.89
CA SER A 67 -11.25 -5.13 -15.55
C SER A 67 -11.31 -6.35 -16.47
N ARG A 68 -12.47 -6.98 -16.55
CA ARG A 68 -12.73 -8.16 -17.39
C ARG A 68 -13.80 -7.85 -18.44
N ALA A 69 -13.84 -8.66 -19.49
CA ALA A 69 -14.81 -8.51 -20.58
C ALA A 69 -16.27 -8.68 -20.13
N ASP A 70 -16.51 -9.43 -19.05
CA ASP A 70 -17.83 -9.64 -18.43
C ASP A 70 -18.25 -8.48 -17.50
N ALA A 71 -17.65 -7.31 -17.68
CA ALA A 71 -17.76 -6.14 -16.82
C ALA A 71 -17.22 -6.32 -15.39
N GLY A 72 -16.70 -7.49 -15.00
CA GLY A 72 -16.15 -7.71 -13.66
C GLY A 72 -14.95 -6.77 -13.37
N ARG A 73 -14.96 -6.17 -12.17
CA ARG A 73 -13.91 -5.28 -11.66
C ARG A 73 -13.30 -5.83 -10.39
N GLY A 74 -12.01 -5.66 -10.23
CA GLY A 74 -11.31 -6.02 -9.00
C GLY A 74 -10.09 -5.15 -8.76
N PHE A 75 -9.69 -5.03 -7.51
CA PHE A 75 -8.52 -4.26 -7.09
C PHE A 75 -7.64 -5.10 -6.19
N GLY A 76 -6.33 -4.96 -6.34
CA GLY A 76 -5.33 -5.57 -5.45
C GLY A 76 -4.36 -4.51 -4.94
N PHE A 77 -3.90 -4.66 -3.69
CA PHE A 77 -2.88 -3.82 -3.09
C PHE A 77 -2.08 -4.61 -2.04
N THR A 78 -0.83 -4.22 -1.79
CA THR A 78 0.07 -4.96 -0.88
C THR A 78 0.45 -4.22 0.41
N GLY A 79 -0.11 -3.04 0.67
CA GLY A 79 0.24 -2.19 1.83
C GLY A 79 -0.54 -2.47 3.13
N GLY A 80 -1.28 -3.57 3.21
CA GLY A 80 -2.26 -3.81 4.28
C GLY A 80 -1.68 -4.35 5.60
N HIS A 81 -0.36 -4.43 5.75
CA HIS A 81 0.26 -5.14 6.88
C HIS A 81 0.13 -4.36 8.21
N PHE A 82 0.39 -3.06 8.21
CA PHE A 82 0.30 -2.26 9.44
C PHE A 82 -1.07 -1.61 9.58
N HIS A 83 -1.88 -2.10 10.51
CA HIS A 83 -3.23 -1.59 10.81
C HIS A 83 -3.29 -0.06 10.95
N TRP A 84 -2.30 0.53 11.61
CA TRP A 84 -2.28 1.98 11.89
C TRP A 84 -2.24 2.85 10.63
N ASN A 85 -1.84 2.31 9.47
CA ASN A 85 -1.92 3.04 8.19
C ASN A 85 -3.35 3.43 7.82
N TRP A 86 -4.35 2.70 8.34
CA TRP A 86 -5.75 3.09 8.19
C TRP A 86 -6.05 4.42 8.86
N GLY A 87 -5.18 4.97 9.71
CA GLY A 87 -5.26 6.35 10.20
C GLY A 87 -4.96 7.41 9.13
N ASN A 88 -4.22 7.06 8.08
CA ASN A 88 -3.91 7.96 6.97
C ASN A 88 -5.11 8.07 6.00
N ARG A 89 -5.63 9.30 5.84
CA ARG A 89 -6.81 9.56 5.02
C ARG A 89 -6.61 9.21 3.55
N GLN A 90 -5.44 9.49 2.97
CA GLN A 90 -5.16 9.20 1.56
C GLN A 90 -5.08 7.69 1.32
N PHE A 91 -4.45 6.97 2.25
CA PHE A 91 -4.42 5.51 2.24
C PHE A 91 -5.83 4.90 2.28
N ARG A 92 -6.69 5.39 3.19
CA ARG A 92 -8.11 4.99 3.23
C ARG A 92 -8.85 5.34 1.94
N THR A 93 -8.65 6.54 1.40
CA THR A 93 -9.35 7.03 0.22
C THR A 93 -9.06 6.16 -1.00
N LEU A 94 -7.80 5.73 -1.18
CA LEU A 94 -7.43 4.77 -2.23
C LEU A 94 -8.29 3.49 -2.17
N VAL A 95 -8.40 2.89 -0.97
CA VAL A 95 -9.13 1.64 -0.77
C VAL A 95 -10.64 1.84 -0.87
N LEU A 96 -11.19 2.93 -0.34
CA LEU A 96 -12.62 3.26 -0.47
C LEU A 96 -13.01 3.51 -1.92
N ASN A 97 -12.19 4.22 -2.69
CA ASN A 97 -12.38 4.41 -4.13
C ASN A 97 -12.37 3.07 -4.86
N ALA A 98 -11.44 2.17 -4.51
CA ALA A 98 -11.36 0.84 -5.10
C ALA A 98 -12.59 -0.03 -4.79
N ILE A 99 -13.12 0.04 -3.57
CA ILE A 99 -14.36 -0.65 -3.17
C ILE A 99 -15.55 -0.13 -3.99
N ALA A 100 -15.75 1.19 -4.02
CA ALA A 100 -16.83 1.81 -4.79
C ALA A 100 -16.73 1.46 -6.28
N TRP A 101 -15.54 1.62 -6.87
CA TRP A 101 -15.29 1.31 -8.27
C TRP A 101 -15.55 -0.17 -8.61
N SER A 102 -15.09 -1.09 -7.75
CA SER A 102 -15.30 -2.54 -7.92
C SER A 102 -16.78 -2.91 -7.82
N ALA A 103 -17.55 -2.18 -7.01
CA ALA A 103 -19.00 -2.32 -6.89
C ALA A 103 -19.79 -1.58 -7.99
N HIS A 104 -19.13 -1.07 -9.03
CA HIS A 104 -19.74 -0.28 -10.10
C HIS A 104 -20.40 1.03 -9.66
N VAL A 105 -20.02 1.55 -8.49
CA VAL A 105 -20.42 2.87 -8.02
C VAL A 105 -19.48 3.92 -8.63
N ASP A 106 -20.05 5.05 -9.04
CA ASP A 106 -19.27 6.20 -9.51
C ASP A 106 -18.41 6.75 -8.37
N VAL A 107 -17.11 6.85 -8.61
CA VAL A 107 -16.16 7.40 -7.64
C VAL A 107 -16.18 8.92 -7.77
N PRO A 108 -16.40 9.67 -6.67
CA PRO A 108 -16.32 11.13 -6.71
C PRO A 108 -14.94 11.63 -7.18
N ALA A 109 -14.89 12.78 -7.84
CA ALA A 109 -13.63 13.36 -8.33
C ALA A 109 -12.60 13.58 -7.20
N ASP A 110 -13.07 14.00 -6.03
CA ASP A 110 -12.25 14.22 -4.82
C ASP A 110 -12.06 12.94 -3.98
N GLY A 111 -12.54 11.80 -4.50
CA GLY A 111 -12.56 10.51 -3.80
C GLY A 111 -13.72 10.35 -2.80
N VAL A 112 -13.90 9.11 -2.36
CA VAL A 112 -14.90 8.77 -1.34
C VAL A 112 -14.51 9.44 -0.02
N THR A 113 -15.41 10.27 0.50
CA THR A 113 -15.19 10.99 1.75
C THR A 113 -15.20 10.05 2.95
N SER A 114 -14.27 10.25 3.88
CA SER A 114 -14.27 9.59 5.20
C SER A 114 -13.90 10.59 6.28
N ARG A 115 -14.43 10.45 7.50
CA ARG A 115 -14.00 11.29 8.61
C ARG A 115 -12.55 10.97 9.00
N ASP A 116 -11.93 11.88 9.75
CA ASP A 116 -10.67 11.58 10.40
C ASP A 116 -10.89 10.56 11.53
N LEU A 117 -9.90 9.72 11.75
CA LEU A 117 -9.91 8.68 12.77
C LEU A 117 -9.05 9.11 13.95
N SER A 118 -9.54 8.85 15.15
CA SER A 118 -8.80 8.98 16.40
C SER A 118 -8.03 7.69 16.72
N VAL A 119 -7.19 7.73 17.76
CA VAL A 119 -6.57 6.52 18.30
C VAL A 119 -7.64 5.54 18.81
N GLU A 120 -8.70 6.04 19.45
CA GLU A 120 -9.81 5.23 19.94
C GLU A 120 -10.51 4.48 18.79
N ASP A 121 -10.75 5.16 17.66
CA ASP A 121 -11.33 4.52 16.48
C ASP A 121 -10.47 3.38 15.94
N LEU A 122 -9.15 3.57 15.91
CA LEU A 122 -8.21 2.56 15.43
C LEU A 122 -8.05 1.40 16.41
N MET A 123 -8.29 1.62 17.70
CA MET A 123 -8.25 0.59 18.74
C MET A 123 -9.56 -0.20 18.85
N ALA A 124 -10.66 0.30 18.29
CA ALA A 124 -11.94 -0.40 18.31
C ALA A 124 -11.90 -1.68 17.46
N ASN A 125 -12.61 -2.72 17.92
CA ASN A 125 -12.81 -3.99 17.20
C ASN A 125 -11.50 -4.71 16.79
N GLN A 126 -10.45 -4.62 17.59
CA GLN A 126 -9.25 -5.45 17.40
C GLN A 126 -9.53 -6.90 17.79
N ASP A 127 -8.98 -7.84 17.02
CA ASP A 127 -9.12 -9.28 17.27
C ASP A 127 -8.22 -9.77 18.42
N GLU A 128 -7.10 -9.08 18.65
CA GLU A 128 -6.06 -9.46 19.61
C GLU A 128 -5.97 -8.45 20.76
N ASP A 129 -5.49 -8.92 21.92
CA ASP A 129 -5.26 -8.07 23.08
C ASP A 129 -4.20 -7.00 22.80
N VAL A 130 -4.39 -5.82 23.38
CA VAL A 130 -3.41 -4.72 23.27
C VAL A 130 -2.13 -5.12 24.01
N PRO A 131 -0.96 -5.16 23.35
CA PRO A 131 0.30 -5.50 24.01
C PRO A 131 0.67 -4.50 25.12
N GLU A 132 1.31 -4.99 26.20
CA GLU A 132 1.71 -4.15 27.34
C GLU A 132 2.63 -2.97 26.95
N ASN A 133 3.42 -3.14 25.88
CA ASN A 133 4.33 -2.13 25.37
C ASN A 133 3.73 -1.23 24.27
N PHE A 134 2.41 -1.30 24.05
CA PHE A 134 1.73 -0.43 23.10
C PHE A 134 1.82 1.04 23.52
N ASN A 135 2.17 1.91 22.57
CA ASN A 135 2.33 3.34 22.80
C ASN A 135 1.28 4.13 21.99
N PRO A 136 0.12 4.49 22.58
CA PRO A 136 -0.92 5.25 21.88
C PRO A 136 -0.46 6.66 21.48
N ALA A 137 0.45 7.28 22.24
CA ALA A 137 0.97 8.62 21.92
C ALA A 137 1.75 8.61 20.60
N ARG A 138 2.41 7.49 20.26
CA ARG A 138 3.06 7.33 18.94
C ARG A 138 2.03 7.35 17.81
N ILE A 139 0.91 6.65 17.97
CA ILE A 139 -0.15 6.60 16.95
C ILE A 139 -0.80 7.98 16.82
N GLN A 140 -1.05 8.67 17.94
CA GLN A 140 -1.55 10.04 17.95
C GLN A 140 -0.64 10.99 17.15
N ALA A 141 0.67 10.94 17.39
CA ALA A 141 1.62 11.77 16.65
C ALA A 141 1.63 11.48 15.14
N MET A 142 1.48 10.20 14.74
CA MET A 142 1.37 9.83 13.33
C MET A 142 0.10 10.40 12.67
N LEU A 143 -1.03 10.38 13.38
CA LEU A 143 -2.30 10.95 12.90
C LEU A 143 -2.17 12.46 12.68
N GLU A 144 -1.58 13.18 13.64
CA GLU A 144 -1.34 14.61 13.56
C GLU A 144 -0.42 14.97 12.37
N GLU A 145 0.64 14.19 12.17
CA GLU A 145 1.55 14.37 11.04
C GLU A 145 0.82 14.22 9.70
N TRP A 146 0.02 13.16 9.52
CA TRP A 146 -0.71 12.92 8.28
C TRP A 146 -1.80 13.96 8.02
N GLN A 147 -2.48 14.43 9.06
CA GLN A 147 -3.44 15.53 8.94
C GLN A 147 -2.75 16.81 8.49
N ALA A 148 -1.59 17.14 9.07
CA ALA A 148 -0.80 18.31 8.67
C ALA A 148 -0.21 18.21 7.25
N GLN A 149 -0.01 16.99 6.73
CA GLN A 149 0.41 16.75 5.34
C GLN A 149 -0.78 16.85 4.37
N GLY A 150 -1.97 16.34 4.77
CA GLY A 150 -3.19 16.41 3.96
C GLY A 150 -3.66 17.84 3.71
N VAL A 151 -3.56 18.73 4.70
CA VAL A 151 -3.91 20.16 4.56
C VAL A 151 -3.03 20.86 3.50
N ARG A 152 -1.75 20.48 3.39
CA ARG A 152 -0.79 21.08 2.45
C ARG A 152 -0.97 20.67 0.99
N GLN A 153 -1.80 19.67 0.69
CA GLN A 153 -2.06 19.19 -0.67
C GLN A 153 -3.43 19.60 -1.22
N THR A 154 -4.18 20.42 -0.50
CA THR A 154 -5.37 21.11 -1.04
C THR A 154 -4.88 22.34 -1.83
N PRO A 155 -5.35 22.59 -3.07
CA PRO A 155 -4.90 23.71 -3.90
C PRO A 155 -4.96 25.08 -3.23
#